data_AF-A0A973PJV4-F1
#
_entry.id   AF-A0A973PJV4-F1
#
_cell.length_a   1.000
_cell.length_b   1.000
_cell.length_c   1.000
_cell.angle_alpha   90.00
_cell.angle_beta   90.00
_cell.angle_gamma   90.00
#
_symmetry.space_group_name_H-M   'P 1'
#
loop_
_entity.id
_entity.type
_entity.pdbx_description
1 polymer ?
#
loop_
_entity_poly.entity_id
_entity_poly.type
_entity_poly.pdbx_seq_one_letter_code
_entity_poly.pdbx_strand_id
1 'polypeptide(L)'
;MRTQVGIIGAGPAGLLLSHLLHLRGISSVVLERRSRDYVERRVRAGVLEQGTVDTLVESGVGERLRREGLEHHGIELRYAGAGHRIAFEKLVPGRAITVYGQQEVVKDLIAARLEAGGDVRFEVEDVALHGLDGEPYVTFGGERLDCDVIAGCDGFHGVSRPSVPDGELTFFEREYPFAWLGILARVAPS
;
A
#
# COMPACT_ATOMS: atom_id res chain seq x y z
N MET A 1 -25.59 4.08 -0.70
CA MET A 1 -24.66 4.74 -1.65
C MET A 1 -24.24 3.73 -2.72
N ARG A 2 -23.68 4.14 -3.86
CA ARG A 2 -23.19 3.21 -4.89
C ARG A 2 -21.85 3.65 -5.48
N THR A 3 -20.97 2.69 -5.77
CA THR A 3 -19.72 2.86 -6.51
C THR A 3 -19.50 1.64 -7.42
N GLN A 4 -18.49 1.63 -8.28
CA GLN A 4 -18.12 0.42 -9.02
C GLN A 4 -17.21 -0.48 -8.17
N VAL A 5 -16.23 0.11 -7.49
CA VAL A 5 -15.25 -0.64 -6.67
C VAL A 5 -15.29 -0.18 -5.21
N GLY A 6 -15.70 -1.06 -4.30
CA GLY A 6 -15.51 -0.85 -2.86
C GLY A 6 -14.11 -1.29 -2.45
N ILE A 7 -13.29 -0.40 -1.91
CA ILE A 7 -11.90 -0.70 -1.51
C ILE A 7 -11.80 -0.67 0.01
N ILE A 8 -11.34 -1.76 0.61
CA ILE A 8 -11.18 -1.86 2.08
C ILE A 8 -9.71 -1.64 2.42
N GLY A 9 -9.39 -0.56 3.11
CA GLY A 9 -8.04 -0.18 3.53
C GLY A 9 -7.41 0.93 2.68
N ALA A 10 -6.98 2.01 3.34
CA ALA A 10 -6.24 3.12 2.74
C ALA A 10 -4.71 2.99 2.95
N GLY A 11 -4.21 1.76 2.85
CA GLY A 11 -2.77 1.51 2.69
C GLY A 11 -2.28 1.85 1.27
N PRO A 12 -0.98 1.65 0.99
CA PRO A 12 -0.43 1.92 -0.35
C PRO A 12 -1.16 1.13 -1.45
N ALA A 13 -1.57 -0.12 -1.19
CA ALA A 13 -2.29 -0.94 -2.16
C ALA A 13 -3.67 -0.34 -2.52
N GLY A 14 -4.50 -0.04 -1.52
CA GLY A 14 -5.85 0.47 -1.75
C GLY A 14 -5.85 1.88 -2.34
N LEU A 15 -4.94 2.73 -1.88
CA LEU A 15 -4.79 4.10 -2.41
C LEU A 15 -4.27 4.11 -3.85
N LEU A 16 -3.26 3.29 -4.16
CA LEU A 16 -2.77 3.17 -5.53
C LEU A 16 -3.84 2.58 -6.46
N LEU A 17 -4.57 1.56 -6.02
CA LEU A 17 -5.69 1.02 -6.78
C LEU A 17 -6.76 2.09 -7.06
N SER A 18 -7.19 2.83 -6.03
CA SER A 18 -8.17 3.92 -6.20
C SER A 18 -7.68 4.97 -7.19
N HIS A 19 -6.39 5.31 -7.15
CA HIS A 19 -5.77 6.25 -8.07
C HIS A 19 -5.79 5.74 -9.51
N LEU A 20 -5.35 4.51 -9.74
CA LEU A 20 -5.33 3.89 -11.07
C LEU A 20 -6.74 3.73 -11.66
N LEU A 21 -7.73 3.36 -10.84
CA LEU A 21 -9.13 3.28 -11.24
C LEU A 21 -9.68 4.65 -11.66
N HIS A 22 -9.37 5.69 -10.88
CA HIS A 22 -9.76 7.06 -11.21
C HIS A 22 -9.18 7.53 -12.56
N LEU A 23 -7.91 7.24 -12.85
CA LEU A 23 -7.29 7.54 -14.15
C LEU A 23 -7.95 6.82 -15.33
N ARG A 24 -8.79 5.82 -15.07
CA ARG A 24 -9.58 5.07 -16.06
C ARG A 24 -11.07 5.40 -16.01
N GLY A 25 -11.48 6.39 -15.22
CA GLY A 25 -12.88 6.79 -15.09
C GLY A 25 -13.75 5.78 -14.33
N ILE A 26 -13.14 4.87 -13.56
CA ILE A 26 -13.85 3.88 -12.73
C ILE A 26 -14.02 4.46 -11.33
N SER A 27 -15.27 4.52 -10.87
CA SER A 27 -15.58 5.04 -9.54
C SER A 27 -15.17 4.05 -8.44
N SER A 28 -14.58 4.58 -7.36
CA SER A 28 -14.21 3.78 -6.19
C SER A 28 -14.44 4.56 -4.90
N VAL A 29 -14.81 3.87 -3.83
CA VAL A 29 -14.83 4.39 -2.46
C VAL A 29 -13.83 3.60 -1.62
N VAL A 30 -12.92 4.29 -0.93
CA VAL A 30 -11.95 3.67 -0.02
C VAL A 30 -12.44 3.83 1.42
N LEU A 31 -12.54 2.73 2.16
CA LEU A 31 -12.93 2.69 3.57
C LEU A 31 -11.75 2.28 4.43
N GLU A 32 -11.32 3.13 5.35
CA GLU A 32 -10.20 2.90 6.25
C GLU A 32 -10.63 3.04 7.70
N ARG A 33 -10.31 2.03 8.51
CA ARG A 33 -10.65 1.99 9.94
C ARG A 33 -9.86 2.99 10.77
N ARG A 34 -8.64 3.32 10.37
CA ARG A 34 -7.76 4.22 11.12
C ARG A 34 -7.94 5.67 10.68
N SER A 35 -7.53 6.60 11.53
CA SER A 35 -7.50 8.02 11.16
C SER A 35 -6.44 8.28 10.09
N ARG A 36 -6.63 9.36 9.33
CA ARG A 36 -5.65 9.82 8.35
C ARG A 36 -4.26 10.04 8.97
N ASP A 37 -4.20 10.68 10.14
CA ASP A 37 -2.93 10.94 10.85
C ASP A 37 -2.20 9.64 11.19
N TYR A 38 -2.93 8.60 11.62
CA TYR A 38 -2.34 7.30 11.90
C TYR A 38 -1.72 6.67 10.64
N VAL A 39 -2.45 6.72 9.54
CA VAL A 39 -2.03 6.12 8.25
C VAL A 39 -0.82 6.85 7.66
N GLU A 40 -0.80 8.18 7.70
CA GLU A 40 0.30 9.02 7.20
C GLU A 40 1.58 8.96 8.06
N ARG A 41 1.49 8.49 9.31
CA ARG A 41 2.65 8.39 10.23
C ARG A 41 3.18 6.98 10.41
N ARG A 42 2.53 5.97 9.84
CA ARG A 42 2.92 4.56 10.02
C ARG A 42 4.21 4.25 9.27
N VAL A 43 5.33 4.25 10.00
CA VAL A 43 6.64 3.86 9.46
C VAL A 43 6.66 2.37 9.10
N ARG A 44 7.03 2.05 7.86
CA ARG A 44 7.11 0.69 7.30
C ARG A 44 8.29 0.58 6.33
N ALA A 45 8.09 0.03 5.14
CA ALA A 45 9.12 -0.15 4.14
C ALA A 45 9.81 1.18 3.81
N GLY A 46 11.13 1.13 3.65
CA GLY A 46 11.95 2.27 3.24
C GLY A 46 12.52 2.14 1.84
N VAL A 47 12.35 1.00 1.18
CA VAL A 47 12.95 0.67 -0.12
C VAL A 47 11.85 0.31 -1.11
N LEU A 48 11.85 0.98 -2.25
CA LEU A 48 10.96 0.74 -3.38
C LEU A 48 11.75 0.11 -4.53
N GLU A 49 11.20 -0.94 -5.12
CA GLU A 49 11.73 -1.51 -6.36
C GLU A 49 11.42 -0.61 -7.55
N GLN A 50 12.23 -0.74 -8.62
CA GLN A 50 12.07 0.04 -9.86
C GLN A 50 10.63 0.02 -10.39
N GLY A 51 9.98 -1.15 -10.46
CA GLY A 51 8.61 -1.24 -10.99
C GLY A 51 7.58 -0.45 -10.17
N THR A 52 7.78 -0.36 -8.85
CA THR A 52 6.92 0.47 -7.98
C THR A 52 7.13 1.95 -8.25
N VAL A 53 8.40 2.37 -8.39
CA VAL A 53 8.76 3.75 -8.74
C VAL A 53 8.15 4.14 -10.09
N ASP A 54 8.36 3.30 -11.10
CA ASP A 54 7.85 3.51 -12.46
C ASP A 54 6.32 3.63 -12.44
N THR A 55 5.62 2.74 -11.73
CA THR A 55 4.16 2.79 -11.59
C THR A 55 3.67 4.09 -10.95
N LEU A 56 4.30 4.54 -9.87
CA LEU A 56 3.92 5.79 -9.19
C LEU A 56 4.17 7.01 -10.08
N VAL A 57 5.28 7.00 -10.80
CA VAL A 57 5.66 8.05 -11.75
C VAL A 57 4.70 8.11 -12.94
N GLU A 58 4.48 6.99 -13.62
CA GLU A 58 3.65 6.89 -14.82
C GLU A 58 2.17 7.20 -14.52
N SER A 59 1.73 6.95 -13.30
CA SER A 59 0.40 7.33 -12.82
C SER A 59 0.32 8.79 -12.32
N GLY A 60 1.42 9.55 -12.33
CA GLY A 60 1.42 10.99 -12.03
C GLY A 60 1.54 11.35 -10.55
N VAL A 61 1.89 10.40 -9.68
CA VAL A 61 2.10 10.63 -8.22
C VAL A 61 3.56 10.50 -7.81
N GLY A 62 4.49 10.52 -8.77
CA GLY A 62 5.92 10.31 -8.53
C GLY A 62 6.77 11.58 -8.39
N GLU A 63 6.17 12.79 -8.40
CA GLU A 63 6.94 14.04 -8.41
C GLU A 63 7.80 14.20 -7.13
N ARG A 64 7.18 14.06 -5.94
CA ARG A 64 7.90 14.14 -4.67
C ARG A 64 8.90 13.00 -4.51
N LEU A 65 8.53 11.78 -4.92
CA LEU A 65 9.41 10.62 -4.95
C LEU A 65 10.68 10.90 -5.75
N ARG A 66 10.57 11.47 -6.97
CA ARG A 66 11.73 11.79 -7.81
C ARG A 66 12.62 12.88 -7.21
N ARG A 67 12.04 13.82 -6.47
CA ARG A 67 12.75 14.94 -5.86
C ARG A 67 13.48 14.54 -4.57
N GLU A 68 12.85 13.70 -3.75
CA GLU A 68 13.27 13.43 -2.37
C GLU A 68 13.76 11.99 -2.16
N GLY A 69 13.46 11.07 -3.08
CA GLY A 69 13.91 9.69 -3.04
C GLY A 69 15.41 9.58 -3.32
N LEU A 70 16.05 8.62 -2.64
CA LEU A 70 17.48 8.35 -2.80
C LEU A 70 17.66 7.10 -3.64
N GLU A 71 18.16 7.27 -4.86
CA GLU A 71 18.43 6.15 -5.76
C GLU A 71 19.70 5.40 -5.34
N HIS A 72 19.60 4.07 -5.22
CA HIS A 72 20.69 3.19 -4.85
C HIS A 72 20.93 2.15 -5.94
N HIS A 73 22.16 2.11 -6.47
CA HIS A 73 22.60 1.14 -7.47
C HIS A 73 23.26 -0.10 -6.84
N GLY A 74 22.94 -0.44 -5.61
CA GLY A 74 23.50 -1.63 -4.99
C GLY A 74 23.29 -1.69 -3.51
N ILE A 75 23.67 -2.82 -2.95
CA ILE A 75 23.62 -3.11 -1.52
C ILE A 75 24.94 -3.71 -1.06
N GLU A 76 25.24 -3.55 0.23
CA GLU A 76 26.37 -4.22 0.86
C GLU A 76 25.85 -5.28 1.83
N LEU A 77 26.37 -6.51 1.71
CA LEU A 77 26.17 -7.56 2.72
C LEU A 77 27.44 -7.67 3.55
N ARG A 78 27.33 -7.59 4.88
CA ARG A 78 28.47 -7.73 5.79
C ARG A 78 28.43 -9.10 6.47
N TYR A 79 29.45 -9.92 6.21
CA TYR A 79 29.60 -11.26 6.77
C TYR A 79 31.07 -11.65 6.87
N ALA A 80 31.42 -12.47 7.87
CA ALA A 80 32.78 -12.93 8.13
C ALA A 80 33.82 -11.80 8.22
N GLY A 81 33.45 -10.68 8.83
CA GLY A 81 34.35 -9.53 9.04
C GLY A 81 34.63 -8.69 7.78
N ALA A 82 33.93 -8.93 6.68
CA ALA A 82 34.11 -8.19 5.43
C ALA A 82 32.78 -7.67 4.86
N GLY A 83 32.87 -6.55 4.14
CA GLY A 83 31.78 -6.01 3.31
C GLY A 83 31.85 -6.56 1.90
N HIS A 84 30.70 -6.99 1.38
CA HIS A 84 30.55 -7.57 0.06
C HIS A 84 29.54 -6.74 -0.73
N ARG A 85 30.04 -5.91 -1.64
CA ARG A 85 29.19 -5.04 -2.48
C ARG A 85 28.55 -5.85 -3.61
N ILE A 86 27.24 -5.76 -3.71
CA ILE A 86 26.45 -6.20 -4.86
C ILE A 86 26.16 -4.97 -5.72
N ALA A 87 26.77 -4.91 -6.89
CA ALA A 87 26.69 -3.78 -7.83
C ALA A 87 25.55 -4.00 -8.84
N PHE A 88 24.42 -3.32 -8.66
CA PHE A 88 23.25 -3.49 -9.52
C PHE A 88 23.52 -2.94 -10.92
N GLU A 89 24.32 -1.90 -11.06
CA GLU A 89 24.70 -1.31 -12.35
C GLU A 89 25.41 -2.31 -13.28
N LYS A 90 26.05 -3.34 -12.73
CA LYS A 90 26.71 -4.42 -13.49
C LYS A 90 25.82 -5.64 -13.69
N LEU A 91 24.96 -5.95 -12.71
CA LEU A 91 24.18 -7.19 -12.68
C LEU A 91 22.80 -7.04 -13.32
N VAL A 92 22.19 -5.87 -13.17
CA VAL A 92 20.86 -5.50 -13.67
C VAL A 92 20.90 -4.07 -14.25
N PRO A 93 21.59 -3.85 -15.38
CA PRO A 93 21.77 -2.52 -15.95
C PRO A 93 20.43 -1.79 -16.17
N GLY A 94 20.39 -0.50 -15.84
CA GLY A 94 19.19 0.33 -15.98
C GLY A 94 18.14 0.16 -14.88
N ARG A 95 18.42 -0.62 -13.84
CA ARG A 95 17.54 -0.76 -12.66
C ARG A 95 18.23 -0.30 -11.40
N ALA A 96 17.45 0.26 -10.49
CA ALA A 96 17.86 0.64 -9.15
C ALA A 96 16.78 0.30 -8.13
N ILE A 97 17.12 0.47 -6.85
CA ILE A 97 16.13 0.61 -5.79
C ILE A 97 16.10 2.07 -5.36
N THR A 98 14.96 2.56 -4.90
CA THR A 98 14.83 3.92 -4.38
C THR A 98 14.47 3.87 -2.91
N VAL A 99 15.24 4.56 -2.08
CA VAL A 99 14.91 4.76 -0.67
C VAL A 99 13.93 5.92 -0.57
N TYR A 100 12.68 5.59 -0.26
CA TYR A 100 11.60 6.55 -0.03
C TYR A 100 10.58 5.89 0.90
N GLY A 101 10.29 6.54 2.03
CA GLY A 101 9.47 5.94 3.08
C GLY A 101 8.05 5.62 2.59
N GLN A 102 7.52 4.44 2.93
CA GLN A 102 6.16 4.05 2.57
C GLN A 102 5.12 5.09 3.04
N GLN A 103 5.33 5.70 4.21
CA GLN A 103 4.45 6.75 4.70
C GLN A 103 4.45 7.99 3.80
N GLU A 104 5.55 8.26 3.09
CA GLU A 104 5.64 9.36 2.15
C GLU A 104 4.85 9.06 0.85
N VAL A 105 4.94 7.82 0.34
CA VAL A 105 4.10 7.34 -0.78
C VAL A 105 2.61 7.44 -0.43
N VAL A 106 2.24 7.03 0.79
CA VAL A 106 0.86 7.10 1.28
C VAL A 106 0.37 8.54 1.34
N LYS A 107 1.17 9.49 1.85
CA LYS A 107 0.82 10.92 1.84
C LYS A 107 0.61 11.45 0.42
N ASP A 108 1.50 11.09 -0.51
CA ASP A 108 1.40 11.51 -1.92
C ASP A 108 0.11 10.99 -2.55
N LEU A 109 -0.22 9.73 -2.35
CA LEU A 109 -1.45 9.13 -2.86
C LEU A 109 -2.70 9.72 -2.21
N ILE A 110 -2.72 9.95 -0.89
CA ILE A 110 -3.86 10.59 -0.21
C ILE A 110 -4.07 11.99 -0.78
N ALA A 111 -3.01 12.79 -0.90
CA ALA A 111 -3.10 14.14 -1.45
C ALA A 111 -3.67 14.12 -2.87
N ALA A 112 -3.14 13.26 -3.75
CA ALA A 112 -3.62 13.12 -5.13
C ALA A 112 -5.08 12.67 -5.20
N ARG A 113 -5.51 11.74 -4.34
CA ARG A 113 -6.93 11.30 -4.31
C ARG A 113 -7.86 12.41 -3.84
N LEU A 114 -7.49 13.15 -2.80
CA LEU A 114 -8.34 14.23 -2.27
C LEU A 114 -8.42 15.42 -3.24
N GLU A 115 -7.31 15.78 -3.88
CA GLU A 115 -7.28 16.84 -4.91
C GLU A 115 -8.16 16.48 -6.12
N ALA A 116 -8.19 15.20 -6.49
CA ALA A 116 -9.05 14.66 -7.53
C ALA A 116 -10.52 14.43 -7.10
N GLY A 117 -10.91 14.84 -5.88
CA GLY A 117 -12.27 14.64 -5.35
C GLY A 117 -12.64 13.19 -5.07
N GLY A 118 -11.66 12.31 -4.85
CA GLY A 118 -11.88 10.91 -4.50
C GLY A 118 -12.50 10.72 -3.12
N ASP A 119 -13.38 9.74 -2.99
CA ASP A 119 -14.01 9.38 -1.71
C ASP A 119 -13.12 8.41 -0.93
N VAL A 120 -12.26 8.97 -0.07
CA VAL A 120 -11.40 8.23 0.87
C VAL A 120 -11.88 8.55 2.29
N ARG A 121 -12.52 7.57 2.93
CA ARG A 121 -13.11 7.70 4.26
C ARG A 121 -12.21 7.07 5.29
N PHE A 122 -11.86 7.85 6.30
CA PHE A 122 -11.08 7.41 7.45
C PHE A 122 -12.00 7.21 8.66
N GLU A 123 -11.51 6.49 9.66
CA GLU A 123 -12.25 6.21 10.91
C GLU A 123 -13.58 5.47 10.66
N VAL A 124 -13.60 4.62 9.62
CA VAL A 124 -14.77 3.80 9.27
C VAL A 124 -14.73 2.48 10.05
N GLU A 125 -15.64 2.37 11.02
CA GLU A 125 -15.78 1.17 11.85
C GLU A 125 -16.88 0.22 11.34
N ASP A 126 -16.92 -0.99 11.92
CA ASP A 126 -17.93 -2.02 11.64
C ASP A 126 -18.08 -2.38 10.16
N VAL A 127 -16.97 -2.37 9.43
CA VAL A 127 -16.93 -2.80 8.03
C VAL A 127 -17.21 -4.31 7.94
N ALA A 128 -18.26 -4.67 7.21
CA ALA A 128 -18.59 -6.05 6.86
C ALA A 128 -18.89 -6.19 5.36
N LEU A 129 -18.41 -7.29 4.79
CA LEU A 129 -18.56 -7.60 3.36
C LEU A 129 -19.65 -8.65 3.17
N HIS A 130 -20.45 -8.47 2.13
CA HIS A 130 -21.61 -9.30 1.86
C HIS A 130 -21.72 -9.61 0.37
N GLY A 131 -22.45 -10.68 0.03
CA GLY A 131 -22.79 -11.00 -1.36
C GLY A 131 -21.60 -11.32 -2.25
N LEU A 132 -20.51 -11.87 -1.68
CA LEU A 132 -19.25 -12.11 -2.40
C LEU A 132 -19.38 -13.09 -3.58
N ASP A 133 -20.42 -13.91 -3.58
CA ASP A 133 -20.69 -14.93 -4.59
C ASP A 133 -21.63 -14.42 -5.71
N GLY A 134 -22.02 -13.15 -5.66
CA GLY A 134 -23.04 -12.57 -6.55
C GLY A 134 -22.97 -11.06 -6.66
N GLU A 135 -23.89 -10.37 -5.98
CA GLU A 135 -23.98 -8.90 -5.98
C GLU A 135 -23.35 -8.33 -4.69
N PRO A 136 -22.07 -7.92 -4.71
CA PRO A 136 -21.36 -7.57 -3.50
C PRO A 136 -21.77 -6.20 -2.96
N TYR A 137 -21.80 -6.07 -1.65
CA TYR A 137 -21.95 -4.77 -0.99
C TYR A 137 -21.20 -4.74 0.35
N VAL A 138 -20.93 -3.53 0.82
CA VAL A 138 -20.24 -3.26 2.07
C VAL A 138 -21.19 -2.53 3.02
N THR A 139 -21.24 -2.95 4.28
CA THR A 139 -21.89 -2.19 5.35
C THR A 139 -20.85 -1.65 6.31
N PHE A 140 -21.05 -0.44 6.83
CA PHE A 140 -20.19 0.20 7.82
C PHE A 140 -20.95 1.29 8.56
N GLY A 141 -20.79 1.42 9.88
CA GLY A 141 -21.41 2.52 10.64
C GLY A 141 -22.93 2.72 10.44
N GLY A 142 -23.68 1.67 10.11
CA GLY A 142 -25.12 1.74 9.78
C GLY A 142 -25.46 2.16 8.34
N GLU A 143 -24.45 2.44 7.52
CA GLU A 143 -24.58 2.72 6.08
C GLU A 143 -24.36 1.47 5.23
N ARG A 144 -24.85 1.54 3.98
CA ARG A 144 -24.64 0.54 2.93
C ARG A 144 -24.04 1.18 1.67
N LEU A 145 -22.97 0.56 1.18
CA LEU A 145 -22.31 0.87 -0.09
C LEU A 145 -22.47 -0.32 -1.03
N ASP A 146 -23.30 -0.15 -2.06
CA ASP A 146 -23.40 -1.11 -3.16
C ASP A 146 -22.21 -0.93 -4.11
N CYS A 147 -21.64 -2.05 -4.57
CA CYS A 147 -20.52 -2.07 -5.51
C CYS A 147 -20.62 -3.23 -6.50
N ASP A 148 -19.87 -3.15 -7.60
CA ASP A 148 -19.79 -4.24 -8.57
C ASP A 148 -18.70 -5.24 -8.15
N VAL A 149 -17.63 -4.76 -7.52
CA VAL A 149 -16.57 -5.58 -6.94
C VAL A 149 -16.03 -4.98 -5.63
N ILE A 150 -15.49 -5.83 -4.76
CA ILE A 150 -14.78 -5.43 -3.54
C ILE A 150 -13.30 -5.78 -3.67
N ALA A 151 -12.42 -4.83 -3.36
CA ALA A 151 -10.99 -5.01 -3.28
C ALA A 151 -10.51 -5.01 -1.81
N GLY A 152 -10.07 -6.17 -1.32
CA GLY A 152 -9.48 -6.30 0.01
C GLY A 152 -8.03 -5.81 0.05
N CYS A 153 -7.81 -4.61 0.60
CA CYS A 153 -6.52 -3.93 0.71
C CYS A 153 -6.17 -3.57 2.18
N ASP A 154 -6.78 -4.28 3.13
CA ASP A 154 -6.84 -4.00 4.57
C ASP A 154 -5.77 -4.74 5.40
N GLY A 155 -4.84 -5.38 4.71
CA GLY A 155 -3.66 -6.02 5.29
C GLY A 155 -3.98 -7.30 6.06
N PHE A 156 -2.98 -7.79 6.80
CA PHE A 156 -3.03 -9.13 7.40
C PHE A 156 -4.14 -9.35 8.44
N HIS A 157 -4.61 -8.29 9.10
CA HIS A 157 -5.72 -8.35 10.07
C HIS A 157 -6.97 -7.64 9.56
N GLY A 158 -7.08 -7.52 8.24
CA GLY A 158 -8.24 -6.98 7.56
C GLY A 158 -9.46 -7.89 7.64
N VAL A 159 -10.63 -7.33 7.37
CA VAL A 159 -11.91 -8.06 7.35
C VAL A 159 -12.02 -8.90 6.07
N SER A 160 -11.34 -8.50 5.00
CA SER A 160 -11.54 -9.07 3.68
C SER A 160 -11.16 -10.54 3.58
N ARG A 161 -10.03 -10.93 4.17
CA ARG A 161 -9.57 -12.34 4.17
C ARG A 161 -10.50 -13.29 4.92
N PRO A 162 -10.93 -13.02 6.17
CA PRO A 162 -11.88 -13.89 6.87
C PRO A 162 -13.30 -13.85 6.30
N SER A 163 -13.64 -12.93 5.40
CA SER A 163 -14.93 -12.93 4.70
C SER A 163 -15.01 -13.94 3.55
N VAL A 164 -13.88 -14.51 3.12
CA VAL A 164 -13.89 -15.57 2.10
C VAL A 164 -14.46 -16.86 2.72
N PRO A 165 -15.38 -17.57 2.05
CA PRO A 165 -15.97 -18.80 2.58
C PRO A 165 -14.95 -19.84 3.02
N ASP A 166 -15.30 -20.59 4.08
CA ASP A 166 -14.49 -21.69 4.58
C ASP A 166 -14.25 -22.75 3.51
N GLY A 167 -13.00 -23.22 3.40
CA GLY A 167 -12.59 -24.24 2.43
C GLY A 167 -12.12 -23.70 1.08
N GLU A 168 -12.35 -22.43 0.76
CA GLU A 168 -11.89 -21.80 -0.49
C GLU A 168 -10.41 -21.34 -0.42
N LEU A 169 -9.87 -21.20 0.79
CA LEU A 169 -8.49 -20.74 1.02
C LEU A 169 -7.56 -21.88 1.42
N THR A 170 -6.39 -21.92 0.79
CA THR A 170 -5.24 -22.72 1.24
C THR A 170 -4.17 -21.79 1.81
N PHE A 171 -3.79 -22.01 3.07
CA PHE A 171 -2.80 -21.18 3.76
C PHE A 171 -1.41 -21.81 3.72
N PHE A 172 -0.41 -20.99 3.41
CA PHE A 172 1.00 -21.34 3.51
C PHE A 172 1.65 -20.35 4.47
N GLU A 173 2.10 -20.83 5.63
CA GLU A 173 2.68 -20.00 6.67
C GLU A 173 4.02 -20.56 7.14
N ARG A 174 4.95 -19.65 7.44
CA ARG A 174 6.24 -19.98 8.06
C ARG A 174 6.60 -18.90 9.07
N GLU A 175 6.68 -19.30 10.33
CA GLU A 175 7.17 -18.46 11.41
C GLU A 175 8.68 -18.66 11.61
N TYR A 176 9.41 -17.58 11.88
CA TYR A 176 10.84 -17.60 12.16
C TYR A 176 11.08 -17.32 13.64
N PRO A 177 12.01 -18.03 14.33
CA PRO A 177 12.21 -17.92 15.78
C PRO A 177 13.05 -16.69 16.16
N PHE A 178 12.84 -15.55 15.50
CA PHE A 178 13.52 -14.28 15.73
C PHE A 178 12.68 -13.12 15.15
N ALA A 179 12.96 -11.90 15.61
CA ALA A 179 12.29 -10.68 15.15
C ALA A 179 13.30 -9.55 14.89
N TRP A 180 12.86 -8.50 14.18
CA TRP A 180 13.66 -7.29 13.96
C TRP A 180 13.22 -6.19 14.92
N LEU A 181 14.18 -5.62 15.65
CA LEU A 181 14.01 -4.36 16.38
C LEU A 181 14.40 -3.21 15.46
N GLY A 182 13.42 -2.42 15.02
CA GLY A 182 13.66 -1.21 14.22
C GLY A 182 13.73 0.04 15.09
N ILE A 183 14.74 0.89 14.86
CA ILE A 183 14.88 2.21 15.50
C ILE A 183 15.01 3.26 14.40
N LEU A 184 14.14 4.26 14.42
CA LEU A 184 14.27 5.44 13.57
C LEU A 184 14.99 6.54 14.34
N ALA A 185 16.09 7.06 13.79
CA ALA A 185 16.91 8.08 14.43
C ALA A 185 17.26 9.21 13.44
N ARG A 186 17.32 10.44 13.94
CA ARG A 186 17.80 11.61 13.19
C ARG A 186 19.31 11.72 13.34
N VAL A 187 20.05 10.94 12.56
CA VAL A 187 21.52 10.86 12.60
C VAL A 187 22.09 10.84 11.18
N ALA A 188 23.39 11.12 11.04
CA ALA A 188 24.08 10.98 9.75
C ALA A 188 24.09 9.51 9.29
N PRO A 189 24.08 9.25 7.96
CA PRO A 189 24.24 7.89 7.44
C PRO A 189 25.58 7.29 7.85
N SER A 190 25.57 5.98 8.12
CA SER A 190 26.73 5.15 8.48
C SER A 190 27.37 4.47 7.27
#